data_AF-A0A3A5H5V8-F1
#
_entry.id   AF-A0A3A5H5V8-F1
#
_cell.length_a   1.000
_cell.length_b   1.000
_cell.length_c   1.000
_cell.angle_alpha   90.00
_cell.angle_beta   90.00
_cell.angle_gamma   90.00
#
_symmetry.space_group_name_H-M   'P 1'
#
loop_
_entity.id
_entity.type
_entity.pdbx_description
1 polymer ?
#
loop_
_entity_poly.entity_id
_entity_poly.type
_entity_poly.pdbx_seq_one_letter_code
_entity_poly.pdbx_strand_id
1 'polypeptide(L)'
;MPHLRIKDAAAHLGVSDDTVRRWIDRGLLAATTDESGRKVVDGYEVAMVAREHAVVPSVPGAPSSARNRFVGLVTDIEMDRVMAQVELQCGPFRVVSLMSSEAVRDLGLERGSTAVAVIKSTNVVVETRDLQEFSR
;
A
#
# COMPACT_ATOMS: atom_id res chain seq x y z
N MET A 1 -8.72 16.82 14.18
CA MET A 1 -8.32 15.62 13.43
C MET A 1 -7.68 16.09 12.13
N PRO A 2 -6.73 15.35 11.51
CA PRO A 2 -6.11 15.80 10.28
C PRO A 2 -7.16 15.89 9.17
N HIS A 3 -7.35 17.08 8.60
CA HIS A 3 -8.22 17.30 7.46
C HIS A 3 -7.43 17.12 6.16
N LEU A 4 -7.95 16.30 5.24
CA LEU A 4 -7.34 16.03 3.95
C LEU A 4 -8.09 16.80 2.86
N ARG A 5 -7.36 17.38 1.91
CA ARG A 5 -7.98 17.87 0.67
C ARG A 5 -8.49 16.68 -0.13
N ILE A 6 -9.51 16.92 -0.95
CA ILE A 6 -10.11 15.89 -1.82
C ILE A 6 -9.04 15.16 -2.65
N LYS A 7 -8.07 15.89 -3.21
CA LYS A 7 -6.97 15.30 -3.98
C LYS A 7 -6.09 14.35 -3.15
N ASP A 8 -5.75 14.74 -1.92
CA ASP A 8 -4.95 13.89 -1.02
C ASP A 8 -5.75 12.65 -0.60
N ALA A 9 -7.04 12.81 -0.28
CA ALA A 9 -7.93 11.70 0.03
C ALA A 9 -8.06 10.72 -1.15
N ALA A 10 -8.23 11.23 -2.38
CA ALA A 10 -8.31 10.42 -3.60
C ALA A 10 -7.05 9.58 -3.81
N ALA A 11 -5.87 10.17 -3.61
CA ALA A 11 -4.60 9.47 -3.68
C ALA A 11 -4.49 8.34 -2.65
N HIS A 12 -4.89 8.59 -1.40
CA HIS A 12 -4.90 7.58 -0.34
C HIS A 12 -5.90 6.43 -0.60
N LEU A 13 -7.03 6.74 -1.24
CA LEU A 13 -8.07 5.77 -1.58
C LEU A 13 -7.78 5.01 -2.90
N GLY A 14 -6.78 5.44 -3.68
CA GLY A 14 -6.50 4.85 -4.99
C GLY A 14 -7.61 5.09 -6.02
N VAL A 15 -8.36 6.19 -5.90
CA VAL A 15 -9.47 6.55 -6.79
C VAL A 15 -9.30 7.97 -7.34
N SER A 16 -10.17 8.39 -8.27
CA SER A 16 -10.17 9.76 -8.79
C SER A 16 -10.82 10.77 -7.81
N ASP A 17 -10.44 12.05 -7.91
CA ASP A 17 -11.08 13.14 -7.16
C ASP A 17 -12.61 13.15 -7.31
N ASP A 18 -13.10 12.84 -8.51
CA ASP A 18 -14.55 12.77 -8.79
C ASP A 18 -15.23 11.61 -8.09
N THR A 19 -14.52 10.51 -7.85
CA THR A 19 -15.03 9.39 -7.05
C THR A 19 -15.20 9.82 -5.60
N VAL A 20 -14.23 10.55 -5.05
CA VAL A 20 -14.32 11.11 -3.69
C VAL A 20 -15.47 12.11 -3.59
N ARG A 21 -15.63 13.01 -4.56
CA ARG A 21 -16.78 13.94 -4.62
C ARG A 21 -18.12 13.19 -4.62
N ARG A 22 -18.25 12.15 -5.46
CA ARG A 22 -19.45 11.30 -5.48
C ARG A 22 -19.71 10.60 -4.15
N TRP A 23 -18.67 10.21 -3.42
CA TRP A 23 -18.83 9.59 -2.10
C TRP A 23 -19.29 10.59 -1.05
N ILE A 24 -18.79 11.84 -1.11
CA ILE A 24 -19.30 12.94 -0.28
C ILE A 24 -20.79 13.20 -0.57
N ASP A 25 -21.15 13.31 -1.85
CA ASP A 25 -22.55 13.57 -2.25
C ASP A 25 -23.51 12.43 -1.83
N ARG A 26 -22.98 11.22 -1.71
CA ARG A 26 -23.72 10.03 -1.22
C ARG A 26 -23.70 9.88 0.32
N GLY A 27 -23.03 10.76 1.04
CA GLY A 27 -22.89 10.70 2.50
C GLY A 27 -21.94 9.62 3.02
N LEU A 28 -21.07 9.06 2.16
CA LEU A 28 -20.04 8.09 2.55
C LEU A 28 -18.82 8.75 3.20
N LEU A 29 -18.58 10.04 2.92
CA LEU A 29 -17.52 10.85 3.52
C LEU A 29 -18.11 12.20 3.92
N ALA A 30 -17.90 12.63 5.16
CA ALA A 30 -18.23 13.99 5.56
C ALA A 30 -17.18 14.96 5.02
N ALA A 31 -17.65 16.07 4.45
CA ALA A 31 -16.79 17.15 3.98
C ALA A 31 -17.14 18.48 4.66
N THR A 32 -16.11 19.22 5.04
CA THR A 32 -16.21 20.59 5.55
C THR A 32 -15.43 21.53 4.63
N THR A 33 -15.43 22.81 4.96
CA THR A 33 -14.62 23.82 4.28
C THR A 33 -13.51 24.27 5.22
N ASP A 34 -12.27 24.29 4.75
CA ASP A 34 -11.13 24.83 5.51
C ASP A 34 -11.15 26.36 5.58
N GLU A 35 -10.23 26.95 6.34
CA GLU A 35 -10.08 28.41 6.50
C GLU A 35 -9.80 29.13 5.16
N SER A 36 -9.38 28.40 4.13
CA SER A 36 -9.10 28.91 2.78
C SER A 36 -10.28 28.71 1.81
N GLY A 37 -11.44 28.28 2.29
CA GLY A 37 -12.62 28.07 1.44
C GLY A 37 -12.60 26.76 0.63
N ARG A 38 -11.68 25.83 0.92
CA ARG A 38 -11.51 24.58 0.16
C ARG A 38 -12.22 23.43 0.85
N LYS A 39 -12.85 22.55 0.06
CA LYS A 39 -13.44 21.31 0.59
C LYS A 39 -12.35 20.38 1.12
N VAL A 40 -12.52 19.95 2.36
CA VAL A 40 -11.67 18.98 3.05
C VAL A 40 -12.53 17.89 3.69
N VAL A 41 -11.95 16.71 3.87
CA VAL A 41 -12.58 15.55 4.50
C VAL A 41 -11.78 15.14 5.73
N ASP A 42 -12.42 14.48 6.69
CA ASP A 42 -11.73 13.95 7.86
C ASP A 42 -10.83 12.76 7.46
N GLY A 43 -9.54 12.83 7.80
CA GLY A 43 -8.58 11.80 7.44
C GLY A 43 -8.85 10.44 8.09
N TYR A 44 -9.47 10.40 9.27
CA TYR A 44 -9.87 9.17 9.92
C TYR A 44 -11.05 8.52 9.18
N GLU A 45 -12.06 9.29 8.77
CA GLU A 45 -13.16 8.76 7.94
C GLU A 45 -12.64 8.20 6.62
N VAL A 46 -11.72 8.92 5.95
CA VAL A 46 -11.06 8.43 4.74
C VAL A 46 -10.36 7.10 4.98
N ALA A 47 -9.64 6.94 6.09
CA ALA A 47 -8.98 5.68 6.44
C ALA A 47 -9.98 4.54 6.70
N MET A 48 -11.12 4.83 7.31
CA MET A 48 -12.17 3.84 7.56
C MET A 48 -12.83 3.37 6.26
N VAL A 49 -13.16 4.30 5.36
CA VAL A 49 -13.67 3.98 4.03
C VAL A 49 -12.62 3.19 3.23
N ALA A 50 -11.34 3.58 3.30
CA ALA A 50 -10.25 2.82 2.68
C ALA A 50 -10.22 1.36 3.16
N ARG A 51 -10.40 1.14 4.47
CA ARG A 51 -10.40 -0.20 5.07
C ARG A 51 -11.59 -1.04 4.62
N GLU A 52 -12.77 -0.46 4.52
CA GLU A 52 -13.99 -1.17 4.09
C GLU A 52 -13.95 -1.54 2.60
N HIS A 53 -13.30 -0.71 1.79
CA HIS A 53 -13.17 -0.91 0.34
C HIS A 53 -11.87 -1.63 -0.07
N ALA A 54 -11.02 -2.02 0.87
CA ALA A 54 -9.78 -2.73 0.58
C ALA A 54 -10.06 -4.15 0.05
N VAL A 55 -9.94 -4.33 -1.27
CA VAL A 55 -9.96 -5.65 -1.89
C VAL A 55 -8.55 -6.22 -1.85
N VAL A 56 -8.26 -7.11 -0.90
CA VAL A 56 -7.03 -7.90 -0.91
C VAL A 56 -7.28 -9.17 -1.70
N PRO A 57 -6.56 -9.43 -2.81
CA PRO A 57 -6.67 -10.69 -3.52
C PRO A 57 -6.39 -11.86 -2.57
N SER A 58 -7.34 -12.77 -2.45
CA SER A 58 -7.16 -14.00 -1.67
C SER A 58 -6.32 -14.98 -2.47
N VAL A 59 -5.11 -15.26 -1.99
CA VAL A 59 -4.32 -16.41 -2.45
C VAL A 59 -4.31 -17.45 -1.33
N PRO A 60 -4.85 -18.66 -1.57
CA PRO A 60 -4.78 -19.78 -0.63
C PRO A 60 -3.33 -20.05 -0.22
N GLY A 61 -3.11 -20.29 1.07
CA GLY A 61 -1.77 -20.55 1.61
C GLY A 61 -1.84 -21.01 3.06
N ALA A 62 -0.70 -21.43 3.61
CA ALA A 62 -0.60 -21.87 5.00
C ALA A 62 -0.94 -20.71 5.97
N PRO A 63 -1.53 -21.02 7.14
CA PRO A 63 -1.70 -20.03 8.20
C PRO A 63 -0.35 -19.38 8.53
N SER A 64 -0.28 -18.05 8.51
CA SER A 64 0.92 -17.30 8.79
C SER A 64 0.64 -16.24 9.86
N SER A 65 1.58 -16.05 10.78
CA SER A 65 1.50 -14.99 11.80
C SER A 65 1.85 -13.61 11.24
N ALA A 66 2.44 -13.55 10.04
CA ALA A 66 2.69 -12.30 9.34
C ALA A 66 1.37 -11.70 8.86
N ARG A 67 1.07 -10.46 9.31
CA ARG A 67 -0.20 -9.79 9.00
C ARG A 67 -0.20 -9.03 7.69
N ASN A 68 0.98 -8.71 7.15
CA ASN A 68 1.10 -7.96 5.92
C ASN A 68 1.40 -8.94 4.78
N ARG A 69 0.42 -9.13 3.90
CA ARG A 69 0.53 -9.97 2.70
C ARG A 69 0.22 -9.13 1.47
N PHE A 70 1.18 -9.06 0.56
CA PHE A 70 1.04 -8.32 -0.68
C PHE A 70 1.13 -9.30 -1.85
N VAL A 71 0.00 -9.52 -2.52
CA VAL A 71 -0.07 -10.33 -3.74
C VAL A 71 0.38 -9.47 -4.91
N GLY A 72 1.29 -9.98 -5.72
CA GLY A 72 1.84 -9.25 -6.85
C GLY A 72 2.44 -10.14 -7.92
N LEU A 73 2.89 -9.49 -9.00
CA LEU A 73 3.62 -10.12 -10.09
C LEU A 73 5.12 -9.83 -9.93
N VAL A 74 5.96 -10.83 -10.18
CA VAL A 74 7.40 -10.64 -10.24
C VAL A 74 7.75 -9.76 -11.43
N THR A 75 8.33 -8.60 -11.18
CA THR A 75 8.76 -7.66 -12.23
C THR A 75 10.24 -7.81 -12.54
N ASP A 76 11.06 -8.15 -11.54
CA ASP A 76 12.49 -8.34 -11.72
C ASP A 76 13.09 -9.36 -10.75
N ILE A 77 14.19 -10.00 -11.18
CA ILE A 77 15.01 -10.90 -10.38
C ILE A 77 16.48 -10.62 -10.74
N GLU A 78 17.24 -10.16 -9.76
CA GLU A 78 18.70 -10.06 -9.85
C GLU A 78 19.32 -11.07 -8.88
N MET A 79 20.16 -11.96 -9.37
CA MET A 79 20.65 -13.10 -8.58
C MET A 79 22.15 -13.29 -8.76
N ASP A 80 22.87 -13.39 -7.65
CA ASP A 80 24.24 -13.85 -7.60
C ASP A 80 24.32 -15.32 -7.14
N ARG A 81 25.50 -15.79 -6.75
CA ARG A 81 25.71 -17.17 -6.32
C ARG A 81 24.95 -17.55 -5.04
N VAL A 82 24.76 -16.61 -4.11
CA VAL A 82 24.24 -16.84 -2.76
C VAL A 82 22.94 -16.09 -2.51
N MET A 83 22.87 -14.84 -2.95
CA MET A 83 21.77 -13.91 -2.71
C MET A 83 21.05 -13.52 -4.00
N ALA A 84 19.78 -13.21 -3.84
CA ALA A 84 18.92 -12.67 -4.88
C ALA A 84 18.09 -11.51 -4.36
N GLN A 85 17.87 -10.54 -5.23
CA GLN A 85 16.87 -9.50 -5.11
C GLN A 85 15.69 -9.84 -6.02
N VAL A 86 14.50 -9.93 -5.44
CA VAL A 86 13.25 -10.16 -6.17
C VAL A 86 12.36 -8.94 -6.01
N GLU A 87 11.86 -8.42 -7.12
CA GLU A 87 10.93 -7.30 -7.16
C GLU A 87 9.52 -7.77 -7.51
N LEU A 88 8.53 -7.29 -6.74
CA LEU A 88 7.11 -7.54 -6.95
C LEU A 88 6.35 -6.23 -7.16
N GLN A 89 5.46 -6.20 -8.14
CA GLN A 89 4.42 -5.17 -8.26
C GLN A 89 3.12 -5.68 -7.62
N CYS A 90 2.76 -5.08 -6.48
CA CYS A 90 1.62 -5.45 -5.64
C CYS A 90 0.58 -4.33 -5.62
N GLY A 91 -0.34 -4.33 -6.58
CA GLY A 91 -1.27 -3.20 -6.76
C GLY A 91 -0.49 -1.91 -7.03
N PRO A 92 -0.69 -0.81 -6.27
CA PRO A 92 0.08 0.42 -6.44
C PRO A 92 1.49 0.37 -5.80
N PHE A 93 1.85 -0.71 -5.10
CA PHE A 93 3.09 -0.79 -4.32
C PHE A 93 4.16 -1.63 -5.01
N ARG A 94 5.39 -1.12 -5.05
CA ARG A 94 6.59 -1.90 -5.40
C ARG A 94 7.20 -2.48 -4.12
N VAL A 95 7.37 -3.80 -4.06
CA VAL A 95 7.94 -4.52 -2.91
C VAL A 95 9.20 -5.23 -3.35
N VAL A 96 10.31 -5.03 -2.63
CA VAL A 96 11.59 -5.69 -2.91
C VAL A 96 11.93 -6.64 -1.76
N SER A 97 12.31 -7.87 -2.10
CA SER A 97 12.78 -8.87 -1.15
C SER A 97 14.21 -9.26 -1.45
N LEU A 98 15.04 -9.33 -0.40
CA LEU A 98 16.34 -9.98 -0.46
C LEU A 98 16.18 -11.38 0.13
N MET A 99 16.57 -12.40 -0.63
CA MET A 99 16.47 -13.80 -0.26
C MET A 99 17.65 -14.60 -0.83
N SER A 100 17.78 -15.88 -0.46
CA SER A 100 18.83 -16.70 -1.06
C SER A 100 18.51 -17.03 -2.52
N SER A 101 19.55 -17.16 -3.34
CA SER A 101 19.45 -17.62 -4.73
C SER A 101 18.82 -19.01 -4.81
N GLU A 102 19.01 -19.85 -3.79
CA GLU A 102 18.37 -21.16 -3.65
C GLU A 102 16.85 -21.03 -3.49
N ALA A 103 16.39 -20.14 -2.62
CA ALA A 103 14.96 -19.94 -2.41
C ALA A 103 14.24 -19.45 -3.68
N VAL A 104 14.88 -18.63 -4.51
CA VAL A 104 14.33 -18.22 -5.82
C VAL A 104 14.10 -19.43 -6.72
N ARG A 105 15.08 -20.34 -6.78
CA ARG A 105 15.00 -21.57 -7.59
C ARG A 105 13.97 -22.54 -7.04
N ASP A 106 13.96 -22.77 -5.74
CA ASP A 106 13.05 -23.70 -5.07
C ASP A 106 11.59 -23.27 -5.22
N LEU A 107 11.34 -21.96 -5.18
CA LEU A 107 10.01 -21.39 -5.38
C LEU A 107 9.62 -21.27 -6.86
N GLY A 108 10.55 -21.53 -7.79
CA GLY A 108 10.31 -21.39 -9.23
C GLY A 108 9.92 -19.96 -9.63
N LEU A 109 10.52 -18.95 -9.01
CA LEU A 109 10.19 -17.55 -9.30
C LEU A 109 10.75 -17.14 -10.66
N GLU A 110 9.88 -16.56 -11.48
CA GLU A 110 10.20 -16.07 -12.81
C GLU A 110 9.52 -14.72 -13.04
N ARG A 111 10.09 -13.88 -13.90
CA ARG A 111 9.43 -12.63 -14.29
C ARG A 111 8.04 -12.93 -14.85
N GLY A 112 7.02 -12.27 -14.31
CA GLY A 112 5.61 -12.47 -14.64
C GLY A 112 4.89 -13.51 -13.77
N SER A 113 5.58 -14.28 -12.93
CA SER A 113 4.92 -15.21 -12.01
C SER A 113 4.21 -14.47 -10.88
N THR A 114 3.08 -15.00 -10.41
CA THR A 114 2.40 -14.49 -9.22
C THR A 114 3.12 -14.95 -7.96
N ALA A 115 3.40 -14.02 -7.05
CA ALA A 115 3.99 -14.31 -5.74
C ALA A 115 3.31 -13.49 -4.64
N VAL A 116 3.55 -13.89 -3.39
CA VAL A 116 3.02 -13.19 -2.20
C VAL A 116 4.19 -12.75 -1.33
N ALA A 117 4.42 -11.44 -1.21
CA ALA A 117 5.32 -10.91 -0.19
C ALA A 117 4.66 -11.03 1.18
N VAL A 118 5.32 -11.72 2.10
CA VAL A 118 4.86 -11.95 3.47
C VAL A 118 5.79 -11.22 4.43
N ILE A 119 5.29 -10.17 5.09
CA ILE A 119 6.10 -9.27 5.93
C ILE A 119 5.61 -9.37 7.38
N LYS A 120 6.53 -9.65 8.31
CA LYS A 120 6.23 -9.65 9.75
C LYS A 120 5.94 -8.23 10.24
N SER A 121 4.90 -8.07 11.05
CA SER A 121 4.49 -6.76 11.58
C SER A 121 5.54 -6.08 12.47
N THR A 122 6.52 -6.83 12.98
CA THR A 122 7.58 -6.29 13.85
C THR A 122 8.61 -5.44 13.10
N ASN A 123 8.66 -5.52 11.76
CA ASN A 123 9.64 -4.80 10.95
C ASN A 123 8.91 -3.75 10.09
N VAL A 124 8.28 -2.78 10.74
CA VAL A 124 7.55 -1.67 10.10
C VAL A 124 8.03 -0.36 10.72
N VAL A 125 8.37 0.61 9.87
CA VAL A 125 8.68 1.99 10.27
C VAL A 125 7.47 2.86 9.90
N VAL A 126 7.07 3.75 10.81
CA VAL A 126 5.98 4.71 10.59
C VAL A 126 6.57 6.10 10.58
N GLU A 127 6.34 6.83 9.50
CA GLU A 127 6.80 8.22 9.32
C GLU A 127 5.60 9.15 9.14
N THR A 128 5.73 10.40 9.58
CA THR A 128 4.75 11.47 9.34
C THR A 128 5.36 12.56 8.47
N ARG A 129 4.54 13.45 7.89
CA ARG A 129 4.96 14.47 6.90
C ARG A 129 5.95 15.53 7.43
N ASP A 130 6.26 15.57 8.73
CA ASP A 130 7.04 16.66 9.36
C ASP A 130 8.56 16.42 9.38
N LEU A 131 9.13 15.76 8.38
CA LEU A 131 10.57 15.41 8.33
C LEU A 131 11.47 16.43 7.62
N GLN A 132 11.09 17.71 7.54
CA GLN A 132 12.00 18.75 7.01
C GLN A 132 13.03 19.28 8.03
N GLU A 133 12.95 18.92 9.31
CA GLU A 133 13.86 19.46 10.34
C GLU A 133 15.01 18.54 10.79
N PHE A 134 15.04 17.27 10.40
CA PHE A 134 16.04 16.30 10.91
C PHE A 134 17.23 16.02 9.97
N SER A 135 17.46 16.85 8.94
CA SER A 135 18.66 16.73 8.10
C SER A 135 19.29 18.09 7.79
N ARG A 136 19.77 18.76 8.84
CA ARG A 136 20.87 19.73 8.76
C ARG A 136 22.02 19.29 9.64
#